data_AF-D0P4C8-F1
#
_entry.id   AF-D0P4C8-F1
#
_cell.length_a   1.000
_cell.length_b   1.000
_cell.length_c   1.000
_cell.angle_alpha   90.00
_cell.angle_beta   90.00
_cell.angle_gamma   90.00
#
_symmetry.space_group_name_H-M   'P 1'
#
loop_
_entity.id
_entity.type
_entity.pdbx_description
1 polymer ?
#
loop_
_entity_poly.entity_id
_entity_poly.type
_entity_poly.pdbx_seq_one_letter_code
_entity_poly.pdbx_strand_id
1 'polypeptide(L)'
;MVDPNSSRGASLYSFFIAYAAFTSCFILFLQTLDGPNPHHRSEPEYPKLPNESGYYDADLVFTIIFTPELLVRLVIWPSLWREHEYLTERRLKPFLRDFFNWFDVAAIVPFYIDLTFGKEKSFVIMRLCRLLPIRASVAPISVALIFFTEIVLFFSLDMYMVDPSYDRNKPGFSDLLTTGYFVVVTVATIGYGDITSTKGNVASRCFAVMTILSGTLFFSMQRESRSSSNFKQGACGEGL
;
A
#
# COMPACT_ATOMS: atom_id res chain seq x y z
N MET A 1 10.43 0.33 22.42
CA MET A 1 10.45 -0.33 21.09
C MET A 1 9.06 -0.78 20.69
N VAL A 2 8.32 -1.47 21.57
CA VAL A 2 6.87 -1.70 21.41
C VAL A 2 6.08 -0.41 21.69
N ASP A 3 6.44 0.33 22.76
CA ASP A 3 5.92 1.68 23.04
C ASP A 3 6.96 2.76 22.70
N PRO A 4 6.66 3.71 21.79
CA PRO A 4 7.55 4.80 21.42
C PRO A 4 7.63 5.92 22.49
N ASN A 5 6.65 5.99 23.40
CA ASN A 5 6.56 7.03 24.43
C ASN A 5 7.21 6.64 25.78
N SER A 6 7.82 5.45 25.87
CA SER A 6 8.35 4.92 27.13
C SER A 6 9.62 5.64 27.62
N SER A 7 10.44 6.19 26.72
CA SER A 7 11.67 6.91 27.05
C SER A 7 12.14 7.75 25.87
N ARG A 8 12.85 8.86 26.13
CA ARG A 8 13.46 9.70 25.08
C ARG A 8 14.38 8.90 24.15
N GLY A 9 15.06 7.88 24.68
CA GLY A 9 15.89 6.97 23.87
C GLY A 9 15.07 6.04 22.97
N ALA A 10 13.90 5.59 23.43
CA ALA A 10 13.01 4.73 22.64
C ALA A 10 12.35 5.50 21.48
N SER A 11 12.01 6.77 21.70
CA SER A 11 11.48 7.67 20.67
C SER A 11 12.52 7.97 19.59
N LEU A 12 13.75 8.34 19.97
CA LEU A 12 14.84 8.60 19.02
C LEU A 12 15.16 7.38 18.15
N TYR A 13 15.19 6.19 18.75
CA TYR A 13 15.39 4.94 18.03
C TYR A 13 14.27 4.65 17.01
N SER A 14 13.00 4.89 17.39
CA SER A 14 11.87 4.70 16.48
C SER A 14 11.91 5.65 15.27
N PHE A 15 12.39 6.88 15.46
CA PHE A 15 12.57 7.85 14.38
C PHE A 15 13.71 7.43 13.44
N PHE A 16 14.82 6.94 13.99
CA PHE A 16 15.94 6.42 13.21
C PHE A 16 15.54 5.26 12.29
N ILE A 17 14.79 4.29 12.81
CA ILE A 17 14.29 3.15 12.02
C ILE A 17 13.32 3.60 10.91
N ALA A 18 12.41 4.53 11.22
CA ALA A 18 11.49 5.08 10.23
C ALA A 18 12.24 5.82 9.10
N TYR A 19 13.28 6.59 9.45
CA TYR A 19 14.14 7.27 8.47
C TYR A 19 14.93 6.27 7.59
N ALA A 20 15.47 5.20 8.19
CA ALA A 20 16.15 4.14 7.45
C ALA A 20 15.21 3.42 6.47
N ALA A 21 13.97 3.14 6.89
CA ALA A 21 12.95 2.54 6.03
C ALA A 21 12.57 3.46 4.85
N PHE A 22 12.37 4.74 5.11
CA PHE A 22 12.09 5.73 4.07
C PHE A 22 13.24 5.83 3.06
N THR A 23 14.48 5.90 3.55
CA THR A 23 15.69 5.97 2.70
C THR A 23 15.86 4.71 1.86
N SER A 24 15.59 3.53 2.42
CA SER A 24 15.59 2.26 1.67
C SER A 24 14.59 2.28 0.51
N CYS A 25 13.38 2.81 0.75
CA CYS A 25 12.35 2.89 -0.30
C CYS A 25 12.69 3.93 -1.36
N PHE A 26 13.32 5.03 -0.98
CA PHE A 26 13.82 6.03 -1.92
C PHE A 26 14.90 5.44 -2.85
N ILE A 27 15.79 4.59 -2.32
CA ILE A 27 16.82 3.91 -3.13
C ILE A 27 16.21 2.90 -4.11
N LEU A 28 15.13 2.19 -3.71
CA LEU A 28 14.36 1.34 -4.63
C LEU A 28 13.67 2.15 -5.73
N PHE A 29 13.14 3.32 -5.41
CA PHE A 29 12.60 4.24 -6.42
C PHE A 29 13.69 4.68 -7.40
N LEU A 30 14.89 5.04 -6.92
CA LEU A 30 16.02 5.40 -7.80
C LEU A 30 16.46 4.22 -8.68
N GLN A 31 16.37 2.98 -8.20
CA GLN A 31 16.66 1.78 -8.98
C GLN A 31 15.68 1.56 -10.15
N THR A 32 14.44 2.08 -10.06
CA THR A 32 13.46 2.03 -11.15
C THR A 32 13.66 3.09 -12.23
N LEU A 33 14.49 4.11 -11.98
CA LEU A 33 14.88 5.08 -13.00
C LEU A 33 15.88 4.47 -13.99
N ASP A 34 15.92 5.00 -15.21
CA ASP A 34 16.80 4.54 -16.30
C ASP A 34 18.27 4.96 -16.04
N GLY A 35 18.90 4.27 -15.09
CA GLY A 35 20.31 4.42 -14.72
C GLY A 35 21.23 3.46 -15.48
N PRO A 36 22.53 3.40 -15.14
CA PRO A 36 23.54 2.56 -15.79
C PRO A 36 23.39 1.04 -15.51
N ASN A 37 22.15 0.56 -15.34
CA ASN A 37 21.81 -0.83 -15.03
C ASN A 37 21.91 -1.75 -16.25
N PRO A 38 22.07 -3.08 -16.04
CA PRO A 38 22.46 -4.06 -17.08
C PRO A 38 21.41 -4.35 -18.17
N HIS A 39 20.27 -3.65 -18.19
CA HIS A 39 19.25 -3.80 -19.22
C HIS A 39 19.60 -3.05 -20.51
N HIS A 40 20.74 -3.36 -21.12
CA HIS A 40 21.00 -3.26 -22.57
C HIS A 40 20.53 -1.98 -23.31
N ARG A 41 20.42 -0.82 -22.64
CA ARG A 41 20.26 0.47 -23.32
C ARG A 41 21.63 1.08 -23.50
N SER A 42 21.95 1.41 -24.74
CA SER A 42 23.21 2.03 -25.16
C SER A 42 23.38 3.45 -24.63
N GLU A 43 22.33 4.10 -24.13
CA GLU A 43 22.34 5.49 -23.65
C GLU A 43 21.43 5.65 -22.42
N PRO A 44 21.95 5.60 -21.19
CA PRO A 44 21.16 5.84 -19.98
C PRO A 44 20.85 7.33 -19.82
N GLU A 45 19.59 7.66 -19.51
CA GLU A 45 19.15 9.04 -19.34
C GLU A 45 19.71 9.67 -18.04
N TYR A 46 20.04 8.85 -17.04
CA TYR A 46 20.61 9.30 -15.77
C TYR A 46 21.95 8.60 -15.44
N PRO A 47 23.07 9.01 -16.06
CA PRO A 47 24.37 8.36 -15.89
C PRO A 47 25.02 8.58 -14.52
N LYS A 48 24.52 9.51 -13.71
CA LYS A 48 25.02 9.80 -12.35
C LYS A 48 24.43 8.88 -11.27
N LEU A 49 23.50 7.99 -11.63
CA LEU A 49 22.90 7.07 -10.68
C LEU A 49 23.89 5.96 -10.28
N PRO A 50 23.76 5.38 -9.07
CA PRO A 50 24.57 4.24 -8.64
C PRO A 50 24.51 3.08 -9.64
N ASN A 51 25.62 2.37 -9.80
CA ASN A 51 25.67 1.12 -10.57
C ASN A 51 24.97 -0.03 -9.81
N GLU A 52 24.74 -1.16 -10.48
CA GLU A 52 24.13 -2.37 -9.90
C GLU A 52 24.77 -2.79 -8.56
N SER A 53 26.10 -2.72 -8.46
CA SER A 53 26.83 -3.01 -7.22
C SER A 53 26.49 -2.04 -6.10
N GLY A 54 26.31 -0.75 -6.40
CA GLY A 54 25.93 0.26 -5.41
C GLY A 54 24.52 0.07 -4.86
N TYR A 55 23.57 -0.39 -5.70
CA TYR A 55 22.23 -0.76 -5.23
C TYR A 55 22.25 -2.03 -4.38
N TYR A 56 23.08 -3.02 -4.75
CA TYR A 56 23.28 -4.22 -3.95
C TYR A 56 23.87 -3.92 -2.57
N ASP A 57 24.91 -3.07 -2.52
CA ASP A 57 25.55 -2.65 -1.28
C ASP A 57 24.57 -1.87 -0.37
N ALA A 58 23.73 -1.01 -0.97
CA ALA A 58 22.70 -0.31 -0.23
C ALA A 58 21.66 -1.28 0.38
N ASP A 59 21.16 -2.24 -0.39
CA ASP A 59 20.23 -3.27 0.11
C ASP A 59 20.84 -4.14 1.22
N LEU A 60 22.14 -4.47 1.12
CA LEU A 60 22.88 -5.17 2.15
C LEU A 60 22.93 -4.37 3.46
N VAL A 61 23.27 -3.08 3.39
CA VAL A 61 23.35 -2.20 4.57
C VAL A 61 21.99 -2.09 5.27
N PHE A 62 20.89 -1.87 4.55
CA PHE A 62 19.57 -1.81 5.17
C PHE A 62 19.13 -3.15 5.76
N THR A 63 19.48 -4.27 5.11
CA THR A 63 19.19 -5.60 5.65
C THR A 63 19.95 -5.85 6.96
N ILE A 64 21.21 -5.41 7.06
CA ILE A 64 21.99 -5.47 8.30
C ILE A 64 21.40 -4.58 9.40
N ILE A 65 20.74 -3.47 9.05
CA ILE A 65 20.06 -2.61 10.03
C ILE A 65 18.77 -3.25 10.55
N PHE A 66 17.96 -3.84 9.67
CA PHE A 66 16.66 -4.43 10.04
C PHE A 66 16.76 -5.84 10.65
N THR A 67 17.80 -6.61 10.32
CA THR A 67 17.94 -7.99 10.81
C THR A 67 18.12 -8.08 12.34
N PRO A 68 19.04 -7.32 12.97
CA PRO A 68 19.17 -7.28 14.43
C PRO A 68 17.91 -6.75 15.11
N GLU A 69 17.20 -5.81 14.47
CA GLU A 69 15.92 -5.32 14.98
C GLU A 69 14.88 -6.44 15.07
N LEU A 70 14.75 -7.24 14.00
CA LEU A 70 13.89 -8.42 13.99
C LEU A 70 14.34 -9.46 15.02
N LEU A 71 15.64 -9.72 15.15
CA LEU A 71 16.17 -10.67 16.13
C LEU A 71 15.93 -10.23 17.57
N VAL A 72 16.11 -8.95 17.89
CA VAL A 72 15.82 -8.41 19.22
C VAL A 72 14.33 -8.51 19.52
N ARG A 73 13.44 -8.22 18.55
CA ARG A 73 11.99 -8.45 18.71
C ARG A 73 11.67 -9.93 18.93
N LEU A 74 12.35 -10.84 18.22
CA LEU A 74 12.18 -12.28 18.35
C LEU A 74 12.63 -12.81 19.72
N VAL A 75 13.76 -12.31 20.26
CA VAL A 75 14.31 -12.73 21.56
C VAL A 75 13.51 -12.16 22.73
N ILE A 76 13.06 -10.91 22.63
CA ILE A 76 12.25 -10.26 23.68
C ILE A 76 10.84 -10.87 23.76
N TRP A 77 10.30 -11.39 22.65
CA TRP A 77 8.99 -12.05 22.64
C TRP A 77 9.13 -13.53 23.03
N PRO A 78 8.76 -13.96 24.26
CA PRO A 78 9.12 -15.29 24.75
C PRO A 78 8.24 -16.43 24.15
N SER A 79 7.33 -16.11 23.23
CA SER A 79 6.36 -17.04 22.64
C SER A 79 6.46 -17.03 21.11
N LEU A 80 7.30 -17.92 20.58
CA LEU A 80 7.33 -18.25 19.15
C LEU A 80 6.06 -19.03 18.73
N TRP A 81 5.54 -19.91 19.61
CA TRP A 81 4.45 -20.83 19.27
C TRP A 81 3.50 -21.19 20.43
N ARG A 82 3.79 -20.79 21.68
CA ARG A 82 3.08 -21.29 22.88
C ARG A 82 2.41 -20.14 23.63
N GLU A 83 1.08 -20.14 23.68
CA GLU A 83 0.29 -19.20 24.50
C GLU A 83 0.67 -19.40 25.96
N HIS A 84 1.49 -18.50 26.48
CA HIS A 84 1.81 -18.46 27.90
C HIS A 84 0.78 -17.60 28.61
N GLU A 85 0.34 -18.03 29.79
CA GLU A 85 -0.73 -17.42 30.58
C GLU A 85 -0.53 -15.90 30.82
N TYR A 86 0.74 -15.43 30.87
CA TYR A 86 1.09 -14.01 31.02
C TYR A 86 0.81 -13.12 29.79
N LEU A 87 0.68 -13.68 28.58
CA LEU A 87 0.42 -12.92 27.35
C LEU A 87 -1.07 -12.61 27.16
N THR A 88 -1.92 -13.49 27.68
CA THR A 88 -3.39 -13.36 27.65
C THR A 88 -3.85 -12.18 28.51
N GLU A 89 -3.21 -11.95 29.65
CA GLU A 89 -3.52 -10.85 30.58
C GLU A 89 -3.27 -9.45 29.96
N ARG A 90 -2.29 -9.32 29.06
CA ARG A 90 -2.03 -8.06 28.33
C ARG A 90 -2.69 -7.99 26.94
N ARG A 91 -3.48 -8.98 26.53
CA ARG A 91 -4.08 -9.09 25.18
C ARG A 91 -3.06 -9.10 24.03
N LEU A 92 -1.83 -9.55 24.24
CA LEU A 92 -0.84 -9.69 23.16
C LEU A 92 -0.99 -11.04 22.46
N LYS A 93 -1.14 -11.03 21.12
CA LYS A 93 -1.17 -12.24 20.30
C LYS A 93 0.23 -12.85 20.20
N PRO A 94 0.37 -14.18 20.01
CA PRO A 94 1.68 -14.81 19.78
C PRO A 94 2.36 -14.22 18.53
N PHE A 95 3.70 -14.19 18.50
CA PHE A 95 4.50 -13.46 17.51
C PHE A 95 4.09 -13.73 16.05
N LEU A 96 3.86 -14.99 15.68
CA LEU A 96 3.46 -15.40 14.33
C LEU A 96 1.97 -15.16 14.00
N ARG A 97 1.15 -14.87 15.01
CA ARG A 97 -0.29 -14.53 14.85
C ARG A 97 -0.53 -13.03 14.81
N ASP A 98 0.53 -12.25 15.02
CA ASP A 98 0.52 -10.82 14.79
C ASP A 98 0.85 -10.53 13.32
N PHE A 99 -0.13 -9.98 12.61
CA PHE A 99 -0.02 -9.61 11.20
C PHE A 99 1.15 -8.64 10.95
N PHE A 100 1.51 -7.84 11.95
CA PHE A 100 2.58 -6.84 11.84
C PHE A 100 3.99 -7.43 11.85
N ASN A 101 4.23 -8.50 12.61
CA ASN A 101 5.55 -9.16 12.65
C ASN A 101 5.88 -9.84 11.32
N TRP A 102 4.88 -10.24 10.54
CA TRP A 102 5.08 -10.82 9.21
C TRP A 102 5.61 -9.78 8.22
N PHE A 103 5.30 -8.49 8.38
CA PHE A 103 5.85 -7.44 7.52
C PHE A 103 7.32 -7.16 7.80
N ASP A 104 7.75 -7.18 9.07
CA ASP A 104 9.17 -7.06 9.42
C ASP A 104 9.98 -8.23 8.83
N VAL A 105 9.41 -9.45 8.84
CA VAL A 105 9.99 -10.62 8.17
C VAL A 105 10.01 -10.41 6.65
N ALA A 106 8.89 -9.99 6.05
CA ALA A 106 8.78 -9.75 4.61
C ALA A 106 9.71 -8.63 4.09
N ALA A 107 10.12 -7.68 4.94
CA ALA A 107 11.08 -6.63 4.60
C ALA A 107 12.51 -7.15 4.35
N ILE A 108 12.85 -8.26 5.01
CA ILE A 108 14.19 -8.86 5.05
C ILE A 108 14.30 -10.06 4.10
N VAL A 109 13.21 -10.80 3.91
CA VAL A 109 13.10 -11.98 3.03
C VAL A 109 13.64 -11.78 1.60
N PRO A 110 13.40 -10.67 0.89
CA PRO A 110 13.87 -10.49 -0.49
C PRO A 110 15.38 -10.61 -0.62
N PHE A 111 16.15 -10.06 0.32
CA PHE A 111 17.60 -10.13 0.31
C PHE A 111 18.12 -11.56 0.53
N TYR A 112 17.51 -12.30 1.47
CA TYR A 112 17.88 -13.69 1.73
C TYR A 112 17.51 -14.64 0.57
N ILE A 113 16.40 -14.35 -0.13
CA ILE A 113 16.01 -15.09 -1.34
C ILE A 113 16.99 -14.79 -2.48
N ASP A 114 17.36 -13.52 -2.69
CA ASP A 114 18.34 -13.13 -3.71
C ASP A 114 19.71 -13.80 -3.46
N LEU A 115 20.10 -13.96 -2.18
CA LEU A 115 21.32 -14.67 -1.79
C LEU A 115 21.25 -16.19 -2.05
N THR A 116 20.08 -16.81 -1.92
CA THR A 116 19.91 -18.28 -1.98
C THR A 116 19.54 -18.79 -3.38
N PHE A 117 18.78 -18.02 -4.16
CA PHE A 117 18.26 -18.45 -5.47
C PHE A 117 18.96 -17.78 -6.67
N GLY A 118 19.86 -16.83 -6.44
CA GLY A 118 20.59 -16.13 -7.50
C GLY A 118 19.76 -15.05 -8.22
N LYS A 119 20.46 -14.07 -8.81
CA LYS A 119 19.96 -12.77 -9.31
C LYS A 119 18.95 -12.80 -10.48
N GLU A 120 18.48 -13.97 -10.92
CA GLU A 120 17.78 -14.14 -12.21
C GLU A 120 16.26 -13.88 -12.13
N LYS A 121 15.70 -13.61 -10.95
CA LYS A 121 14.25 -13.43 -10.75
C LYS A 121 13.98 -12.08 -10.06
N SER A 122 13.46 -11.11 -10.81
CA SER A 122 13.09 -9.78 -10.31
C SER A 122 11.98 -9.85 -9.24
N PHE A 123 12.34 -10.08 -7.99
CA PHE A 123 11.45 -9.92 -6.83
C PHE A 123 11.42 -8.46 -6.33
N VAL A 124 11.60 -7.48 -7.22
CA VAL A 124 11.53 -6.04 -6.90
C VAL A 124 10.21 -5.71 -6.19
N ILE A 125 9.12 -6.39 -6.54
CA ILE A 125 7.79 -6.23 -5.94
C ILE A 125 7.78 -6.61 -4.45
N MET A 126 8.52 -7.64 -4.01
CA MET A 126 8.60 -7.98 -2.58
C MET A 126 9.36 -6.90 -1.79
N ARG A 127 10.21 -6.10 -2.44
CA ARG A 127 10.94 -5.00 -1.78
C ARG A 127 10.00 -3.83 -1.42
N LEU A 128 8.89 -3.65 -2.15
CA LEU A 128 7.84 -2.68 -1.79
C LEU A 128 7.09 -3.06 -0.50
N CYS A 129 7.13 -4.32 -0.05
CA CYS A 129 6.53 -4.72 1.22
C CYS A 129 7.17 -4.00 2.43
N ARG A 130 8.38 -3.41 2.26
CA ARG A 130 9.02 -2.53 3.26
C ARG A 130 8.21 -1.26 3.58
N LEU A 131 7.30 -0.84 2.69
CA LEU A 131 6.38 0.30 2.88
C LEU A 131 5.05 -0.07 3.54
N LEU A 132 4.75 -1.37 3.69
CA LEU A 132 3.52 -1.85 4.32
C LEU A 132 3.46 -1.73 5.86
N PRO A 133 4.55 -1.55 6.65
CA PRO A 133 4.44 -1.31 8.08
C PRO A 133 4.04 0.15 8.42
N ILE A 134 3.25 0.82 7.56
CA ILE A 134 2.57 2.06 7.92
C ILE A 134 1.41 1.68 8.85
N ARG A 135 1.68 1.85 10.15
CA ARG A 135 0.79 1.54 11.26
C ARG A 135 -0.61 2.16 11.07
N ALA A 136 -1.60 1.40 11.55
CA ALA A 136 -2.84 1.91 12.14
C ALA A 136 -4.03 2.29 11.23
N SER A 137 -4.37 1.51 10.19
CA SER A 137 -5.66 1.80 9.53
C SER A 137 -6.42 0.68 8.81
N VAL A 138 -6.09 -0.60 8.94
CA VAL A 138 -6.83 -1.64 8.18
C VAL A 138 -8.27 -1.89 8.68
N ALA A 139 -8.56 -1.66 9.96
CA ALA A 139 -9.89 -1.89 10.53
C ALA A 139 -10.95 -0.83 10.12
N PRO A 140 -10.68 0.49 10.15
CA PRO A 140 -11.64 1.47 9.63
C PRO A 140 -11.68 1.49 8.10
N ILE A 141 -10.59 1.12 7.42
CA ILE A 141 -10.52 1.10 5.95
C ILE A 141 -11.30 -0.08 5.36
N SER A 142 -11.33 -1.25 6.00
CA SER A 142 -12.00 -2.43 5.43
C SER A 142 -13.51 -2.21 5.21
N VAL A 143 -14.19 -1.56 6.15
CA VAL A 143 -15.62 -1.24 6.03
C VAL A 143 -15.86 -0.24 4.88
N ALA A 144 -15.03 0.80 4.78
CA ALA A 144 -15.11 1.77 3.67
C ALA A 144 -14.84 1.11 2.30
N LEU A 145 -13.89 0.18 2.21
CA LEU A 145 -13.58 -0.53 0.96
C LEU A 145 -14.71 -1.47 0.51
N ILE A 146 -15.44 -2.08 1.45
CA ILE A 146 -16.60 -2.91 1.11
C ILE A 146 -17.71 -2.04 0.48
N PHE A 147 -18.06 -0.91 1.12
CA PHE A 147 -19.04 0.03 0.57
C PHE A 147 -18.60 0.66 -0.76
N PHE A 148 -17.30 0.97 -0.90
CA PHE A 148 -16.75 1.45 -2.16
C PHE A 148 -16.87 0.41 -3.28
N THR A 149 -16.57 -0.86 -2.97
CA THR A 149 -16.70 -1.96 -3.93
C THR A 149 -18.15 -2.18 -4.35
N GLU A 150 -19.11 -2.06 -3.42
CA GLU A 150 -20.54 -2.17 -3.70
C GLU A 150 -21.04 -1.06 -4.64
N ILE A 151 -20.68 0.20 -4.35
CA ILE A 151 -20.99 1.36 -5.20
C ILE A 151 -20.42 1.16 -6.60
N VAL A 152 -19.16 0.73 -6.70
CA VAL A 152 -18.51 0.46 -7.99
C VAL A 152 -19.26 -0.63 -8.74
N LEU A 153 -19.57 -1.77 -8.12
CA LEU A 153 -20.27 -2.87 -8.79
C LEU A 153 -21.66 -2.46 -9.28
N PHE A 154 -22.41 -1.68 -8.48
CA PHE A 154 -23.72 -1.17 -8.86
C PHE A 154 -23.63 -0.28 -10.12
N PHE A 155 -22.82 0.78 -10.08
CA PHE A 155 -22.67 1.69 -11.22
C PHE A 155 -22.01 1.02 -12.44
N SER A 156 -21.21 -0.02 -12.24
CA SER A 156 -20.61 -0.79 -13.34
C SER A 156 -21.64 -1.60 -14.10
N LEU A 157 -22.60 -2.21 -13.40
CA LEU A 157 -23.69 -2.95 -14.02
C LEU A 157 -24.63 -2.01 -14.79
N ASP A 158 -25.01 -0.90 -14.18
CA ASP A 158 -25.88 0.10 -14.82
C ASP A 158 -25.23 0.66 -16.09
N MET A 159 -23.95 1.05 -16.00
CA MET A 159 -23.23 1.61 -17.15
C MET A 159 -23.03 0.58 -18.26
N TYR A 160 -22.78 -0.68 -17.92
CA TYR A 160 -22.67 -1.77 -18.90
C TYR A 160 -24.00 -2.03 -19.62
N MET A 161 -25.13 -1.95 -18.92
CA MET A 161 -26.46 -2.13 -19.53
C MET A 161 -26.86 -0.96 -20.43
N VAL A 162 -26.39 0.25 -20.14
CA VAL A 162 -26.76 1.47 -20.89
C VAL A 162 -25.92 1.66 -22.15
N ASP A 163 -24.65 1.26 -22.15
CA ASP A 163 -23.72 1.44 -23.29
C ASP A 163 -22.92 0.15 -23.61
N PRO A 164 -23.60 -1.00 -23.83
CA PRO A 164 -22.94 -2.25 -24.16
C PRO A 164 -22.36 -2.25 -25.57
N SER A 165 -21.15 -2.75 -25.73
CA SER A 165 -20.56 -3.01 -27.04
C SER A 165 -21.07 -4.35 -27.59
N TYR A 166 -22.14 -4.30 -28.39
CA TYR A 166 -22.66 -5.50 -29.08
C TYR A 166 -21.82 -5.91 -30.29
N ASP A 167 -21.17 -4.94 -30.93
CA ASP A 167 -20.34 -5.14 -32.12
C ASP A 167 -18.94 -4.58 -31.87
N ARG A 168 -17.89 -5.31 -32.26
CA ARG A 168 -16.48 -4.88 -32.13
C ARG A 168 -16.16 -3.52 -32.79
N ASN A 169 -16.98 -3.10 -33.75
CA ASN A 169 -16.80 -1.88 -34.52
C ASN A 169 -17.58 -0.68 -33.95
N LYS A 170 -18.40 -0.89 -32.91
CA LYS A 170 -19.14 0.19 -32.24
C LYS A 170 -18.46 0.57 -30.93
N PRO A 171 -18.28 1.87 -30.67
CA PRO A 171 -17.78 2.34 -29.38
C PRO A 171 -18.77 1.94 -28.28
N GLY A 172 -18.25 1.49 -27.14
CA GLY A 172 -19.03 1.02 -25.99
C GLY A 172 -18.17 0.17 -25.06
N PHE A 173 -18.74 -0.31 -23.97
CA PHE A 173 -18.03 -1.14 -23.01
C PHE A 173 -18.07 -2.62 -23.42
N SER A 174 -16.90 -3.27 -23.52
CA SER A 174 -16.79 -4.67 -23.95
C SER A 174 -17.24 -5.66 -22.87
N ASP A 175 -16.82 -5.40 -21.63
CA ASP A 175 -16.98 -6.32 -20.51
C ASP A 175 -17.28 -5.56 -19.21
N LEU A 176 -17.86 -6.27 -18.25
CA LEU A 176 -18.16 -5.71 -16.93
C LEU A 176 -16.88 -5.23 -16.21
N LEU A 177 -15.74 -5.91 -16.39
CA LEU A 177 -14.48 -5.51 -15.76
C LEU A 177 -13.90 -4.23 -16.37
N THR A 178 -14.00 -4.07 -17.69
CA THR A 178 -13.61 -2.84 -18.40
C THR A 178 -14.48 -1.65 -17.98
N THR A 179 -15.79 -1.90 -17.84
CA THR A 179 -16.74 -0.91 -17.30
C THR A 179 -16.42 -0.59 -15.84
N GLY A 180 -16.08 -1.61 -15.05
CA GLY A 180 -15.69 -1.48 -13.66
C GLY A 180 -14.43 -0.65 -13.47
N TYR A 181 -13.43 -0.81 -14.33
CA TYR A 181 -12.26 0.05 -14.35
C TYR A 181 -12.65 1.53 -14.58
N PHE A 182 -13.48 1.80 -15.59
CA PHE A 182 -13.97 3.15 -15.86
C PHE A 182 -14.73 3.74 -14.64
N VAL A 183 -15.60 2.95 -14.01
CA VAL A 183 -16.36 3.37 -12.82
C VAL A 183 -15.45 3.60 -11.62
N VAL A 184 -14.46 2.74 -11.33
CA VAL A 184 -13.49 2.93 -10.25
C VAL A 184 -12.74 4.25 -10.42
N VAL A 185 -12.21 4.50 -11.61
CA VAL A 185 -11.45 5.72 -11.94
C VAL A 185 -12.34 6.97 -11.85
N THR A 186 -13.63 6.83 -12.15
CA THR A 186 -14.62 7.93 -12.10
C THR A 186 -15.09 8.22 -10.67
N VAL A 187 -15.47 7.19 -9.89
CA VAL A 187 -15.87 7.32 -8.47
C VAL A 187 -14.70 7.85 -7.65
N ALA A 188 -13.46 7.41 -7.94
CA ALA A 188 -12.23 7.92 -7.34
C ALA A 188 -11.85 9.33 -7.78
N THR A 189 -12.61 9.96 -8.69
CA THR A 189 -12.35 11.31 -9.22
C THR A 189 -10.99 11.47 -9.92
N ILE A 190 -10.39 10.37 -10.40
CA ILE A 190 -9.12 10.38 -11.13
C ILE A 190 -9.36 10.78 -12.59
N GLY A 191 -10.31 10.11 -13.26
CA GLY A 191 -10.74 10.45 -14.62
C GLY A 191 -9.64 10.42 -15.68
N TYR A 192 -8.90 9.31 -15.81
CA TYR A 192 -7.82 9.16 -16.81
C TYR A 192 -8.25 9.48 -18.25
N GLY A 193 -9.51 9.22 -18.60
CA GLY A 193 -10.08 9.56 -19.91
C GLY A 193 -9.67 8.63 -21.05
N ASP A 194 -9.04 7.50 -20.74
CA ASP A 194 -8.66 6.44 -21.66
C ASP A 194 -9.87 5.62 -22.15
N ILE A 195 -10.81 5.36 -21.24
CA ILE A 195 -12.12 4.77 -21.55
C ILE A 195 -13.18 5.81 -21.22
N THR A 196 -14.09 6.06 -22.16
CA THR A 196 -15.16 7.05 -21.98
C THR A 196 -16.46 6.53 -22.56
N SER A 197 -17.57 7.04 -22.02
CA SER A 197 -18.88 6.73 -22.57
C SER A 197 -19.08 7.32 -23.98
N THR A 198 -19.83 6.59 -24.81
CA THR A 198 -20.09 6.94 -26.20
C THR A 198 -20.73 8.33 -26.33
N LYS A 199 -20.16 9.17 -27.21
CA LYS A 199 -20.59 10.58 -27.37
C LYS A 199 -22.04 10.76 -27.82
N GLY A 200 -22.59 9.77 -28.52
CA GLY A 200 -23.96 9.79 -29.04
C GLY A 200 -25.03 9.36 -28.03
N ASN A 201 -24.65 8.72 -26.93
CA ASN A 201 -25.59 8.20 -25.94
C ASN A 201 -25.73 9.18 -24.78
N VAL A 202 -26.90 9.84 -24.69
CA VAL A 202 -27.17 10.84 -23.65
C VAL A 202 -27.39 10.16 -22.29
N ALA A 203 -27.98 8.96 -22.28
CA ALA A 203 -28.27 8.24 -21.05
C ALA A 203 -26.98 7.88 -20.30
N SER A 204 -26.01 7.32 -21.00
CA SER A 204 -24.72 6.92 -20.41
C SER A 204 -23.93 8.12 -19.88
N ARG A 205 -24.07 9.31 -20.48
CA ARG A 205 -23.51 10.56 -19.94
C ARG A 205 -24.19 11.00 -18.66
N CYS A 206 -25.52 10.90 -18.59
CA CYS A 206 -26.25 11.18 -17.35
C CYS A 206 -25.79 10.23 -16.22
N PHE A 207 -25.65 8.94 -16.52
CA PHE A 207 -25.12 7.97 -15.55
C PHE A 207 -23.68 8.28 -15.13
N ALA A 208 -22.80 8.67 -16.06
CA ALA A 208 -21.45 9.10 -15.72
C ALA A 208 -21.44 10.28 -14.74
N VAL A 209 -22.32 11.28 -14.93
CA VAL A 209 -22.46 12.40 -14.00
C VAL A 209 -22.95 11.93 -12.63
N MET A 210 -23.93 11.03 -12.57
CA MET A 210 -24.42 10.45 -11.32
C MET A 210 -23.32 9.69 -10.57
N THR A 211 -22.48 8.94 -11.28
CA THR A 211 -21.32 8.24 -10.71
C THR A 211 -20.31 9.20 -10.08
N ILE A 212 -20.03 10.33 -10.74
CA ILE A 212 -19.13 11.39 -10.21
C ILE A 212 -19.71 12.01 -8.94
N LEU A 213 -21.01 12.33 -8.94
CA LEU A 213 -21.70 12.89 -7.77
C LEU A 213 -21.71 11.89 -6.60
N SER A 214 -21.97 10.62 -6.86
CA SER A 214 -21.95 9.57 -5.85
C SER A 214 -20.54 9.38 -5.25
N GLY A 215 -19.49 9.39 -6.07
CA GLY A 215 -18.11 9.24 -5.61
C GLY A 215 -17.64 10.40 -4.74
N THR A 216 -17.92 11.64 -5.16
CA THR A 216 -17.56 12.84 -4.38
C THR A 216 -18.24 12.86 -3.01
N LEU A 217 -19.52 12.48 -2.94
CA LEU A 217 -20.24 12.33 -1.66
C LEU A 217 -19.62 11.23 -0.79
N PHE A 218 -19.32 10.06 -1.35
CA PHE A 218 -18.68 8.97 -0.59
C PHE A 218 -17.34 9.39 0.05
N PHE A 219 -16.45 10.03 -0.71
CA PHE A 219 -15.17 10.50 -0.18
C PHE A 219 -15.33 11.62 0.86
N SER A 220 -16.31 12.51 0.68
CA SER A 220 -16.61 13.57 1.67
C SER A 220 -17.06 13.00 3.03
N MET A 221 -17.89 11.96 3.04
CA MET A 221 -18.31 11.28 4.26
C MET A 221 -17.14 10.60 4.99
N GLN A 222 -16.25 9.94 4.25
CA GLN A 222 -15.04 9.34 4.82
C GLN A 222 -14.13 10.40 5.46
N ARG A 223 -14.02 11.58 4.82
CA ARG A 223 -13.25 12.70 5.36
C ARG A 223 -13.85 13.22 6.68
N GLU A 224 -15.18 13.34 6.74
CA GLU A 224 -15.88 13.83 7.94
C GLU A 224 -15.80 12.84 9.10
N SER A 225 -15.98 11.55 8.85
CA SER A 225 -15.84 10.51 9.88
C SER A 225 -14.44 10.49 10.49
N ARG A 226 -13.40 10.78 9.70
CA ARG A 226 -12.02 10.89 10.17
C ARG A 226 -11.75 12.21 10.91
N SER A 227 -12.40 13.30 10.52
CA SER A 227 -12.32 14.59 11.22
C SER A 227 -12.92 14.48 12.64
N SER A 228 -14.12 13.88 12.75
CA SER A 228 -14.82 13.69 14.02
C SER A 228 -14.09 12.75 14.99
N SER A 229 -13.44 11.69 14.48
CA SER A 229 -12.62 10.81 15.33
C SER A 229 -11.38 11.51 15.89
N ASN A 230 -10.70 12.35 15.08
CA ASN A 230 -9.55 13.13 15.54
C ASN A 230 -9.97 14.21 16.55
N PHE A 231 -11.14 14.84 16.36
CA PHE A 231 -11.68 15.82 17.32
C PHE A 231 -12.03 15.18 18.67
N LYS A 232 -12.64 13.99 18.69
CA LYS A 232 -12.90 13.24 19.93
C LYS A 232 -11.63 12.80 20.65
N GLN A 233 -10.55 12.47 19.91
CA GLN A 233 -9.26 12.15 20.51
C GLN A 233 -8.53 13.39 21.05
N GLY A 234 -8.63 14.54 20.39
CA GLY A 234 -8.11 15.81 20.91
C GLY A 234 -8.82 16.27 22.20
N ALA A 235 -10.15 16.17 22.25
CA ALA A 235 -10.93 16.55 23.43
C ALA A 235 -10.71 15.62 24.65
N CYS A 236 -10.32 14.35 24.43
CA CYS A 236 -9.99 13.42 25.50
C CYS A 236 -8.53 13.54 25.99
N GLY A 237 -7.67 14.25 25.25
CA GLY A 237 -6.25 14.43 25.56
C GLY A 237 -5.91 15.67 26.41
N GLU A 238 -6.84 16.62 26.57
CA GLU A 238 -6.66 17.83 27.39
C GLU A 238 -7.23 17.71 28.82
N GLY A 239 -7.57 16.48 29.24
CA GLY A 239 -8.18 16.19 30.55
C GLY A 239 -7.26 15.48 31.56
N LEU A 240 -5.93 15.59 31.43
CA LEU A 240 -4.94 15.11 32.41
C LEU A 240 -3.80 16.12 32.60
#